data_AF-A0A950X744-F1
#
_entry.id   AF-A0A950X744-F1
#
_cell.length_a   1.000
_cell.length_b   1.000
_cell.length_c   1.000
_cell.angle_alpha   90.00
_cell.angle_beta   90.00
_cell.angle_gamma   90.00
#
_symmetry.space_group_name_H-M   'P 1'
#
loop_
_entity.id
_entity.type
_entity.pdbx_description
1 polymer ?
#
loop_
_entity_poly.entity_id
_entity_poly.type
_entity_poly.pdbx_seq_one_letter_code
_entity_poly.pdbx_strand_id
1 'polypeptide(L)'
;SPVNIAWDKTHAGPWYVEEQRYGADAVCGGVADQNTATIDRGLKILHWGFEQQQPDGSFNCPDAFHSTSFLVEAAAHACLILNSSQYASQYSGEVNWLKPRIQKAANWMIELAVEANGKKHNQPFTHRRYLVAAALGEAGVLCSDESLVAKSQGYIREGIGLQDPSGFNPEKGGFDVSYHAVGLFYAGRYYDAVADANVKSSLFNMLKKGYAWLQERVRSDGTIDVTGSTRVGATQELSRNNTPKRVDYSVTYRGLYHWSLISQDPSYAELARKAFAGEKIYREQLRRSS
;
A
#
# COMPACT_ATOMS: atom_id res chain seq x y z
N SER A 1 -8.31 1.38 -13.99
CA SER A 1 -9.52 1.69 -13.18
C SER A 1 -10.59 2.34 -14.04
N PRO A 2 -11.89 2.06 -13.86
CA PRO A 2 -12.97 2.67 -14.66
C PRO A 2 -12.96 4.21 -14.67
N VAL A 3 -12.56 4.83 -13.55
CA VAL A 3 -12.45 6.31 -13.46
C VAL A 3 -11.36 6.84 -14.39
N ASN A 4 -10.16 6.24 -14.35
CA ASN A 4 -9.07 6.66 -15.23
C ASN A 4 -9.35 6.30 -16.69
N ILE A 5 -10.05 5.20 -17.00
CA ILE A 5 -10.47 4.87 -18.37
C ILE A 5 -11.45 5.92 -18.91
N ALA A 6 -12.35 6.44 -18.07
CA ALA A 6 -13.26 7.51 -18.49
C ALA A 6 -12.50 8.82 -18.73
N TRP A 7 -11.57 9.16 -17.84
CA TRP A 7 -10.71 10.34 -18.01
C TRP A 7 -9.82 10.24 -19.25
N ASP A 8 -9.16 9.11 -19.49
CA ASP A 8 -8.22 8.90 -20.62
C ASP A 8 -8.86 9.17 -21.99
N LYS A 9 -10.18 8.99 -22.11
CA LYS A 9 -10.94 9.26 -23.34
C LYS A 9 -11.13 10.74 -23.65
N THR A 10 -11.22 11.59 -22.63
CA THR A 10 -11.64 13.00 -22.79
C THR A 10 -10.70 14.01 -22.13
N HIS A 11 -9.80 13.53 -21.28
CA HIS A 11 -8.97 14.31 -20.36
C HIS A 11 -9.78 15.29 -19.50
N ALA A 12 -11.07 14.99 -19.27
CA ALA A 12 -11.99 15.81 -18.51
C ALA A 12 -12.50 15.07 -17.26
N GLY A 13 -12.68 15.80 -16.17
CA GLY A 13 -13.17 15.26 -14.90
C GLY A 13 -12.06 14.65 -14.02
N PRO A 14 -12.45 14.00 -12.91
CA PRO A 14 -11.49 13.46 -11.96
C PRO A 14 -10.80 12.20 -12.50
N TRP A 15 -9.52 12.08 -12.19
CA TRP A 15 -8.72 10.86 -12.33
C TRP A 15 -7.87 10.69 -11.08
N TYR A 16 -7.32 9.50 -10.85
CA TYR A 16 -6.58 9.19 -9.62
C TYR A 16 -5.35 8.37 -9.94
N VAL A 17 -4.16 8.94 -9.77
CA VAL A 17 -2.91 8.24 -10.10
C VAL A 17 -2.68 7.02 -9.19
N GLU A 18 -3.25 7.01 -7.97
CA GLU A 18 -3.21 5.85 -7.06
C GLU A 18 -3.74 4.56 -7.69
N GLU A 19 -4.64 4.64 -8.67
CA GLU A 19 -5.22 3.47 -9.32
C GLU A 19 -4.21 2.70 -10.17
N GLN A 20 -3.02 3.25 -10.40
CA GLN A 20 -1.95 2.56 -11.11
C GLN A 20 -1.10 1.68 -10.19
N ARG A 21 -1.33 1.73 -8.86
CA ARG A 21 -0.66 0.87 -7.87
C ARG A 21 -0.79 -0.63 -8.19
N TYR A 22 -1.90 -1.03 -8.82
CA TYR A 22 -2.13 -2.41 -9.25
C TYR A 22 -1.14 -2.88 -10.33
N GLY A 23 -0.41 -1.96 -10.97
CA GLY A 23 0.72 -2.31 -11.82
C GLY A 23 1.82 -3.06 -11.05
N ALA A 24 2.10 -2.66 -9.81
CA ALA A 24 3.07 -3.34 -8.96
C ALA A 24 2.63 -4.75 -8.56
N ASP A 25 1.34 -4.95 -8.32
CA ASP A 25 0.77 -6.27 -8.06
C ASP A 25 1.02 -7.22 -9.24
N ALA A 26 0.81 -6.74 -10.46
CA ALA A 26 1.07 -7.51 -11.67
C ALA A 26 2.57 -7.77 -11.84
N VAL A 27 3.45 -6.79 -11.59
CA VAL A 27 4.90 -7.03 -11.63
C VAL A 27 5.31 -8.11 -10.61
N CYS A 28 4.92 -7.96 -9.34
CA CYS A 28 5.30 -8.90 -8.29
C CYS A 28 4.73 -10.30 -8.54
N GLY A 29 3.46 -10.41 -8.93
CA GLY A 29 2.84 -11.68 -9.30
C GLY A 29 3.51 -12.32 -10.52
N GLY A 30 3.84 -11.52 -11.53
CA GLY A 30 4.56 -11.99 -12.72
C GLY A 30 5.97 -12.49 -12.39
N VAL A 31 6.69 -11.84 -11.46
CA VAL A 31 7.98 -12.34 -10.97
C VAL A 31 7.82 -13.68 -10.24
N ALA A 32 6.83 -13.78 -9.35
CA ALA A 32 6.56 -15.00 -8.58
C ALA A 32 6.16 -16.19 -9.48
N ASP A 33 5.30 -15.93 -10.48
CA ASP A 33 4.78 -16.93 -11.42
C ASP A 33 5.68 -17.15 -12.65
N GLN A 34 6.84 -16.48 -12.70
CA GLN A 34 7.76 -16.47 -13.84
C GLN A 34 7.11 -16.10 -15.18
N ASN A 35 6.15 -15.17 -15.14
CA ASN A 35 5.30 -14.77 -16.26
C ASN A 35 5.63 -13.35 -16.72
N THR A 36 6.51 -13.24 -17.71
CA THR A 36 6.97 -11.96 -18.29
C THR A 36 5.83 -11.14 -18.90
N ALA A 37 4.82 -11.78 -19.52
CA ALA A 37 3.67 -11.05 -20.06
C ALA A 37 2.86 -10.32 -18.97
N THR A 38 2.82 -10.87 -17.75
CA THR A 38 2.17 -10.24 -16.60
C THR A 38 3.04 -9.12 -16.02
N ILE A 39 4.37 -9.29 -16.01
CA ILE A 39 5.32 -8.22 -15.68
C ILE A 39 5.16 -7.04 -16.65
N ASP A 40 5.19 -7.29 -17.95
CA ASP A 40 5.05 -6.27 -19.01
C ASP A 40 3.74 -5.49 -18.87
N ARG A 41 2.64 -6.18 -18.52
CA ARG A 41 1.35 -5.53 -18.27
C ARG A 41 1.42 -4.63 -17.04
N GLY A 42 2.05 -5.09 -15.96
CA GLY A 42 2.25 -4.30 -14.75
C GLY A 42 3.05 -3.04 -15.02
N LEU A 43 4.16 -3.17 -15.76
CA LEU A 43 4.99 -2.04 -16.16
C LEU A 43 4.22 -1.02 -17.02
N LYS A 44 3.43 -1.47 -18.00
CA LYS A 44 2.57 -0.58 -18.80
C LYS A 44 1.60 0.26 -17.94
N ILE A 45 1.05 -0.33 -16.88
CA ILE A 45 0.15 0.38 -15.96
C ILE A 45 0.91 1.47 -15.19
N LEU A 46 2.13 1.16 -14.72
CA LEU A 46 2.98 2.12 -14.02
C LEU A 46 3.46 3.25 -14.94
N HIS A 47 3.86 2.91 -16.18
CA HIS A 47 4.23 3.89 -17.21
C HIS A 47 3.13 4.91 -17.44
N TRP A 48 1.91 4.45 -17.73
CA TRP A 48 0.78 5.34 -17.95
C TRP A 48 0.59 6.31 -16.76
N GLY A 49 0.79 5.84 -15.53
CA GLY A 49 0.71 6.68 -14.33
C GLY A 49 1.74 7.80 -14.33
N PHE A 50 3.01 7.46 -14.57
CA PHE A 50 4.10 8.43 -14.58
C PHE A 50 4.17 9.30 -15.84
N GLU A 51 3.53 8.91 -16.95
CA GLU A 51 3.35 9.78 -18.11
C GLU A 51 2.48 11.00 -17.80
N GLN A 52 1.64 10.94 -16.75
CA GLN A 52 0.84 12.08 -16.30
C GLN A 52 1.58 13.01 -15.31
N GLN A 53 2.84 12.68 -14.98
CA GLN A 53 3.64 13.44 -14.03
C GLN A 53 3.96 14.84 -14.57
N GLN A 54 3.81 15.85 -13.71
CA GLN A 54 4.11 17.23 -14.03
C GLN A 54 5.63 17.52 -13.95
N PRO A 55 6.09 18.65 -14.51
CA PRO A 55 7.51 19.02 -14.48
C PRO A 55 8.10 19.24 -13.08
N ASP A 56 7.31 19.38 -12.03
CA ASP A 56 7.77 19.45 -10.63
C ASP A 56 7.78 18.08 -9.93
N GLY A 57 7.20 17.05 -10.54
CA GLY A 57 7.03 15.71 -9.96
C GLY A 57 5.63 15.42 -9.43
N SER A 58 4.77 16.43 -9.37
CA SER A 58 3.39 16.32 -8.90
C SER A 58 2.47 15.65 -9.93
N PHE A 59 1.22 15.40 -9.52
CA PHE A 59 0.16 14.90 -10.39
C PHE A 59 -1.07 15.79 -10.21
N ASN A 60 -1.62 16.31 -11.31
CA ASN A 60 -2.81 17.15 -11.30
C ASN A 60 -4.09 16.30 -11.14
N CYS A 61 -4.26 15.68 -9.98
CA CYS A 61 -5.40 14.84 -9.62
C CYS A 61 -5.94 15.21 -8.22
N PRO A 62 -7.20 14.88 -7.89
CA PRO A 62 -7.70 15.09 -6.55
C PRO A 62 -6.93 14.25 -5.52
N ASP A 63 -6.77 14.77 -4.30
CA ASP A 63 -6.01 14.13 -3.22
C ASP A 63 -4.57 13.76 -3.67
N ALA A 64 -3.91 14.68 -4.39
CA ALA A 64 -2.64 14.44 -5.07
C ALA A 64 -1.56 13.85 -4.14
N PHE A 65 -1.43 14.34 -2.91
CA PHE A 65 -0.43 13.83 -1.96
C PHE A 65 -0.65 12.34 -1.66
N HIS A 66 -1.89 11.96 -1.33
CA HIS A 66 -2.23 10.56 -1.06
C HIS A 66 -2.10 9.71 -2.33
N SER A 67 -2.61 10.21 -3.45
CA SER A 67 -2.58 9.47 -4.71
C SER A 67 -1.15 9.19 -5.16
N THR A 68 -0.27 10.18 -5.01
CA THR A 68 1.17 10.07 -5.30
C THR A 68 1.85 9.07 -4.37
N SER A 69 1.53 9.09 -3.08
CA SER A 69 2.14 8.14 -2.12
C SER A 69 1.89 6.68 -2.51
N PHE A 70 0.69 6.34 -3.00
CA PHE A 70 0.41 4.98 -3.51
C PHE A 70 1.18 4.66 -4.79
N LEU A 71 1.24 5.57 -5.76
CA LEU A 71 1.98 5.31 -7.00
C LEU A 71 3.48 5.14 -6.73
N VAL A 72 4.06 6.04 -5.94
CA VAL A 72 5.50 6.03 -5.60
C VAL A 72 5.86 4.76 -4.87
N GLU A 73 5.09 4.38 -3.85
CA GLU A 73 5.30 3.12 -3.13
C GLU A 73 5.24 1.93 -4.08
N ALA A 74 4.18 1.82 -4.86
CA ALA A 74 3.97 0.67 -5.72
C ALA A 74 5.08 0.52 -6.77
N ALA A 75 5.47 1.63 -7.40
CA ALA A 75 6.49 1.62 -8.44
C ALA A 75 7.90 1.40 -7.89
N ALA A 76 8.23 2.02 -6.74
CA ALA A 76 9.51 1.79 -6.08
C ALA A 76 9.65 0.32 -5.68
N HIS A 77 8.61 -0.25 -5.07
CA HIS A 77 8.57 -1.65 -4.66
C HIS A 77 8.75 -2.60 -5.86
N ALA A 78 7.98 -2.38 -6.92
CA ALA A 78 8.08 -3.17 -8.14
C ALA A 78 9.49 -3.15 -8.75
N CYS A 79 10.14 -1.98 -8.76
CA CYS A 79 11.52 -1.85 -9.24
C CYS A 79 12.53 -2.59 -8.35
N LEU A 80 12.38 -2.50 -7.02
CA LEU A 80 13.24 -3.23 -6.07
C LEU A 80 13.10 -4.75 -6.24
N ILE A 81 11.88 -5.25 -6.40
CA ILE A 81 11.62 -6.67 -6.68
C ILE A 81 12.22 -7.09 -8.03
N LEU A 82 12.04 -6.30 -9.09
CA LEU A 82 12.63 -6.60 -10.40
C LEU A 82 14.16 -6.67 -10.34
N ASN A 83 14.80 -5.69 -9.70
CA ASN A 83 16.25 -5.65 -9.51
C ASN A 83 16.78 -6.85 -8.71
N SER A 84 15.95 -7.40 -7.81
CA SER A 84 16.32 -8.55 -6.96
C SER A 84 15.92 -9.90 -7.57
N SER A 85 15.30 -9.90 -8.76
CA SER A 85 14.80 -11.11 -9.43
C SER A 85 15.72 -11.60 -10.54
N GLN A 86 15.43 -12.80 -11.06
CA GLN A 86 16.08 -13.31 -12.27
C GLN A 86 15.89 -12.45 -13.53
N TYR A 87 14.95 -11.49 -13.50
CA TYR A 87 14.65 -10.61 -14.63
C TYR A 87 15.36 -9.24 -14.57
N ALA A 88 16.25 -9.03 -13.60
CA ALA A 88 16.94 -7.75 -13.40
C ALA A 88 17.59 -7.21 -14.69
N SER A 89 18.31 -8.06 -15.43
CA SER A 89 18.95 -7.65 -16.69
C SER A 89 17.91 -7.30 -17.76
N GLN A 90 16.86 -8.12 -17.90
CA GLN A 90 15.82 -7.97 -18.92
C GLN A 90 15.03 -6.67 -18.75
N TYR A 91 14.69 -6.30 -17.51
CA TYR A 91 13.88 -5.12 -17.21
C TYR A 91 14.70 -3.91 -16.72
N SER A 92 16.02 -3.94 -16.84
CA SER A 92 16.90 -2.83 -16.43
C SER A 92 16.53 -1.50 -17.10
N GLY A 93 16.15 -1.52 -18.38
CA GLY A 93 15.69 -0.32 -19.10
C GLY A 93 14.41 0.31 -18.50
N GLU A 94 13.48 -0.54 -18.08
CA GLU A 94 12.21 -0.13 -17.46
C GLU A 94 12.45 0.49 -16.08
N VAL A 95 13.30 -0.14 -15.26
CA VAL A 95 13.73 0.41 -13.98
C VAL A 95 14.44 1.75 -14.16
N ASN A 96 15.34 1.86 -15.13
CA ASN A 96 16.05 3.10 -15.42
C ASN A 96 15.13 4.24 -15.88
N TRP A 97 14.03 3.92 -16.57
CA TRP A 97 13.02 4.92 -16.96
C TRP A 97 12.19 5.39 -15.76
N LEU A 98 11.79 4.45 -14.87
CA LEU A 98 10.96 4.74 -13.71
C LEU A 98 11.72 5.48 -12.60
N LYS A 99 12.98 5.10 -12.33
CA LYS A 99 13.80 5.61 -11.23
C LYS A 99 13.82 7.15 -11.09
N PRO A 100 14.18 7.95 -12.10
CA PRO A 100 14.19 9.41 -11.96
C PRO A 100 12.78 10.01 -11.76
N ARG A 101 11.73 9.36 -12.26
CA ARG A 101 10.33 9.81 -12.11
C ARG A 101 9.80 9.53 -10.71
N ILE A 102 10.10 8.35 -10.18
CA ILE A 102 9.84 7.97 -8.78
C ILE A 102 10.52 8.96 -7.84
N GLN A 103 11.82 9.20 -8.04
CA GLN A 103 12.58 10.13 -7.20
C GLN A 103 11.98 11.53 -7.21
N LYS A 104 11.59 12.03 -8.39
CA LYS A 104 11.00 13.36 -8.54
C LYS A 104 9.65 13.49 -7.82
N ALA A 105 8.78 12.48 -7.93
CA ALA A 105 7.52 12.46 -7.20
C ALA A 105 7.73 12.38 -5.68
N ALA A 106 8.70 11.56 -5.22
CA ALA A 106 9.03 11.45 -3.81
C ALA A 106 9.61 12.77 -3.26
N ASN A 107 10.44 13.46 -4.04
CA ASN A 107 10.98 14.78 -3.67
C ASN A 107 9.88 15.84 -3.59
N TRP A 108 8.94 15.86 -4.53
CA TRP A 108 7.76 16.73 -4.46
C TRP A 108 6.95 16.50 -3.17
N MET A 109 6.76 15.24 -2.75
CA MET A 109 6.04 14.92 -1.50
C MET A 109 6.68 15.51 -0.24
N ILE A 110 8.00 15.76 -0.25
CA ILE A 110 8.74 16.26 0.92
C ILE A 110 9.03 17.76 0.86
N GLU A 111 8.53 18.46 -0.16
CA GLU A 111 8.50 19.92 -0.18
C GLU A 111 7.66 20.44 0.99
N LEU A 112 8.16 21.45 1.71
CA LEU A 112 7.60 21.86 3.01
C LEU A 112 6.09 22.13 2.97
N ALA A 113 5.60 22.87 1.97
CA ALA A 113 4.18 23.20 1.84
C ALA A 113 3.33 21.97 1.46
N VAL A 114 3.87 21.11 0.60
CA VAL A 114 3.22 19.86 0.16
C VAL A 114 3.11 18.89 1.33
N GLU A 115 4.21 18.66 2.04
CA GLU A 115 4.30 17.76 3.19
C GLU A 115 3.38 18.23 4.33
N ALA A 116 3.39 19.53 4.66
CA ALA A 116 2.56 20.09 5.72
C ALA A 116 1.07 19.90 5.41
N ASN A 117 0.64 20.18 4.18
CA ASN A 117 -0.74 19.99 3.76
C ASN A 117 -1.13 18.50 3.70
N GLY A 118 -0.24 17.64 3.21
CA GLY A 118 -0.42 16.20 3.20
C GLY A 118 -0.58 15.62 4.61
N LYS A 119 0.27 16.02 5.56
CA LYS A 119 0.18 15.61 6.97
C LYS A 119 -1.12 16.04 7.61
N LYS A 120 -1.59 17.27 7.35
CA LYS A 120 -2.87 17.78 7.85
C LYS A 120 -4.03 16.90 7.39
N HIS A 121 -4.13 16.61 6.09
CA HIS A 121 -5.20 15.75 5.56
C HIS A 121 -5.07 14.29 6.00
N ASN A 122 -3.86 13.80 6.25
CA ASN A 122 -3.61 12.44 6.68
C ASN A 122 -3.73 12.24 8.20
N GLN A 123 -3.94 13.30 9.01
CA GLN A 123 -3.98 13.20 10.47
C GLN A 123 -4.95 12.13 11.00
N PRO A 124 -6.15 11.94 10.44
CA PRO A 124 -7.10 10.94 10.96
C PRO A 124 -6.75 9.48 10.62
N PHE A 125 -5.70 9.22 9.82
CA PHE A 125 -5.47 7.94 9.17
C PHE A 125 -4.07 7.40 9.47
N THR A 126 -3.95 6.46 10.40
CA THR A 126 -2.65 5.88 10.79
C THR A 126 -2.04 5.09 9.63
N HIS A 127 -2.82 4.36 8.83
CA HIS A 127 -2.30 3.61 7.68
C HIS A 127 -1.52 4.49 6.69
N ARG A 128 -1.90 5.76 6.56
CA ARG A 128 -1.22 6.70 5.66
C ARG A 128 0.18 7.05 6.13
N ARG A 129 0.52 6.88 7.41
CA ARG A 129 1.90 7.03 7.91
C ARG A 129 2.80 5.93 7.39
N TYR A 130 2.35 4.69 7.46
CA TYR A 130 3.07 3.54 6.93
C TYR A 130 3.21 3.59 5.41
N LEU A 131 2.15 3.99 4.70
CA LEU A 131 2.20 4.18 3.25
C LEU A 131 3.23 5.23 2.84
N VAL A 132 3.21 6.41 3.47
CA VAL A 132 4.17 7.48 3.11
C VAL A 132 5.59 7.08 3.52
N ALA A 133 5.78 6.37 4.64
CA ALA A 133 7.07 5.82 5.01
C ALA A 133 7.60 4.83 3.96
N ALA A 134 6.78 3.86 3.53
CA ALA A 134 7.14 2.91 2.48
C ALA A 134 7.46 3.63 1.15
N ALA A 135 6.59 4.56 0.72
CA ALA A 135 6.81 5.36 -0.49
C ALA A 135 8.16 6.06 -0.51
N LEU A 136 8.47 6.85 0.53
CA LEU A 136 9.71 7.62 0.61
C LEU A 136 10.92 6.72 0.85
N GLY A 137 10.78 5.72 1.72
CA GLY A 137 11.87 4.83 2.08
C GLY A 137 12.32 3.97 0.92
N GLU A 138 11.39 3.31 0.22
CA GLU A 138 11.71 2.46 -0.93
C GLU A 138 12.18 3.29 -2.13
N ALA A 139 11.61 4.48 -2.36
CA ALA A 139 12.13 5.41 -3.36
C ALA A 139 13.57 5.81 -3.02
N GLY A 140 13.86 6.11 -1.75
CA GLY A 140 15.20 6.43 -1.27
C GLY A 140 16.20 5.28 -1.48
N VAL A 141 15.82 4.05 -1.16
CA VAL A 141 16.66 2.86 -1.40
C VAL A 141 16.91 2.64 -2.89
N LEU A 142 15.84 2.67 -3.71
CA LEU A 142 15.95 2.51 -5.16
C LEU A 142 16.84 3.59 -5.80
N CYS A 143 16.73 4.82 -5.32
CA CYS A 143 17.41 6.00 -5.85
C CYS A 143 18.76 6.30 -5.20
N SER A 144 19.15 5.55 -4.17
CA SER A 144 20.32 5.86 -3.34
C SER A 144 20.25 7.30 -2.78
N ASP A 145 19.05 7.71 -2.38
CA ASP A 145 18.74 9.04 -1.85
C ASP A 145 18.52 8.96 -0.34
N GLU A 146 19.56 9.26 0.42
CA GLU A 146 19.56 9.20 1.88
C GLU A 146 18.58 10.21 2.50
N SER A 147 18.27 11.30 1.81
CA SER A 147 17.34 12.32 2.33
C SER A 147 15.91 11.78 2.40
N LEU A 148 15.50 11.02 1.38
CA LEU A 148 14.21 10.32 1.35
C LEU A 148 14.15 9.22 2.40
N VAL A 149 15.22 8.43 2.56
CA VAL A 149 15.33 7.42 3.62
C VAL A 149 15.20 8.09 4.99
N ALA A 150 15.96 9.15 5.28
CA ALA A 150 15.90 9.87 6.54
C ALA A 150 14.50 10.45 6.82
N LYS A 151 13.84 11.03 5.81
CA LYS A 151 12.47 11.54 5.95
C LYS A 151 11.47 10.42 6.26
N SER A 152 11.60 9.27 5.60
CA SER A 152 10.73 8.12 5.82
C SER A 152 10.75 7.63 7.28
N GLN A 153 11.89 7.75 7.96
CA GLN A 153 12.03 7.36 9.36
C GLN A 153 11.17 8.21 10.30
N GLY A 154 10.85 9.46 9.93
CA GLY A 154 9.91 10.29 10.68
C GLY A 154 8.49 9.72 10.63
N TYR A 155 8.03 9.37 9.43
CA TYR A 155 6.69 8.83 9.21
C TYR A 155 6.49 7.46 9.86
N ILE A 156 7.48 6.56 9.78
CA ILE A 156 7.37 5.24 10.41
C ILE A 156 7.30 5.34 11.93
N ARG A 157 8.10 6.23 12.55
CA ARG A 157 8.07 6.49 13.99
C ARG A 157 6.75 7.11 14.44
N GLU A 158 6.20 8.05 13.66
CA GLU A 158 4.87 8.60 13.92
C GLU A 158 3.79 7.51 13.87
N GLY A 159 3.81 6.64 12.84
CA GLY A 159 2.90 5.50 12.75
C GLY A 159 2.98 4.58 13.97
N ILE A 160 4.20 4.17 14.35
CA ILE A 160 4.43 3.34 15.54
C ILE A 160 3.88 4.01 16.80
N GLY A 161 4.10 5.32 16.97
CA GLY A 161 3.63 6.08 18.13
C GLY A 161 2.10 6.26 18.20
N LEU A 162 1.39 6.07 17.08
CA LEU A 162 -0.07 6.15 17.02
C LEU A 162 -0.78 4.82 17.30
N GLN A 163 -0.07 3.69 17.30
CA GLN A 163 -0.69 2.39 17.55
C GLN A 163 -1.36 2.37 18.93
N ASP A 164 -2.61 1.93 18.98
CA ASP A 164 -3.33 1.74 20.23
C ASP A 164 -2.63 0.66 21.08
N PRO A 165 -2.62 0.76 22.43
CA PRO A 165 -2.02 -0.26 23.29
C PRO A 165 -2.54 -1.69 23.04
N SER A 166 -3.79 -1.85 22.57
CA SER A 166 -4.38 -3.14 22.19
C SER A 166 -3.89 -3.69 20.85
N GLY A 167 -3.16 -2.90 20.05
CA GLY A 167 -2.49 -3.31 18.83
C GLY A 167 -3.10 -2.79 17.53
N PHE A 168 -4.34 -2.28 17.53
CA PHE A 168 -4.91 -1.72 16.31
C PHE A 168 -4.28 -0.37 15.94
N ASN A 169 -4.34 -0.04 14.66
CA ASN A 169 -3.90 1.26 14.12
C ASN A 169 -5.14 2.15 13.97
N PRO A 170 -5.21 3.32 14.62
CA PRO A 170 -6.40 4.16 14.59
C PRO A 170 -6.73 4.72 13.19
N GLU A 171 -8.01 4.66 12.84
CA GLU A 171 -8.61 5.16 11.62
C GLU A 171 -9.87 5.95 11.98
N LYS A 172 -9.83 7.28 11.82
CA LYS A 172 -10.90 8.22 12.23
C LYS A 172 -11.32 8.10 13.70
N GLY A 173 -10.35 7.94 14.60
CA GLY A 173 -10.60 7.87 16.05
C GLY A 173 -11.11 6.53 16.58
N GLY A 174 -11.26 5.52 15.71
CA GLY A 174 -11.52 4.13 16.09
C GLY A 174 -10.64 3.18 15.29
N PHE A 175 -11.03 1.93 15.12
CA PHE A 175 -10.34 1.01 14.21
C PHE A 175 -11.10 0.87 12.89
N ASP A 176 -10.38 0.48 11.84
CA ASP A 176 -10.98 -0.07 10.63
C ASP A 176 -10.15 -1.28 10.21
N VAL A 177 -10.78 -2.45 10.12
CA VAL A 177 -10.04 -3.71 9.93
C VAL A 177 -9.32 -3.75 8.57
N SER A 178 -9.93 -3.20 7.52
CA SER A 178 -9.32 -3.20 6.18
C SER A 178 -8.16 -2.22 6.12
N TYR A 179 -8.33 -0.99 6.61
CA TYR A 179 -7.25 -0.01 6.62
C TYR A 179 -6.16 -0.34 7.62
N HIS A 180 -6.48 -1.06 8.71
CA HIS A 180 -5.48 -1.65 9.59
C HIS A 180 -4.59 -2.65 8.83
N ALA A 181 -5.19 -3.59 8.10
CA ALA A 181 -4.43 -4.54 7.27
C ALA A 181 -3.57 -3.83 6.20
N VAL A 182 -4.12 -2.79 5.55
CA VAL A 182 -3.36 -1.94 4.61
C VAL A 182 -2.16 -1.27 5.28
N GLY A 183 -2.34 -0.72 6.48
CA GLY A 183 -1.25 -0.11 7.24
C GLY A 183 -0.15 -1.10 7.58
N LEU A 184 -0.52 -2.29 8.07
CA LEU A 184 0.44 -3.35 8.39
C LEU A 184 1.19 -3.85 7.16
N PHE A 185 0.52 -3.98 6.01
CA PHE A 185 1.15 -4.37 4.75
C PHE A 185 2.27 -3.42 4.35
N TYR A 186 2.03 -2.10 4.35
CA TYR A 186 3.08 -1.11 4.05
C TYR A 186 4.17 -1.05 5.12
N ALA A 187 3.82 -1.22 6.39
CA ALA A 187 4.79 -1.29 7.46
C ALA A 187 5.71 -2.52 7.34
N GLY A 188 5.17 -3.66 6.91
CA GLY A 188 5.95 -4.87 6.61
C GLY A 188 6.90 -4.67 5.44
N ARG A 189 6.45 -4.03 4.35
CA ARG A 189 7.33 -3.67 3.22
C ARG A 189 8.49 -2.77 3.67
N TYR A 190 8.19 -1.74 4.45
CA TYR A 190 9.21 -0.86 5.03
C TYR A 190 10.21 -1.62 5.91
N TYR A 191 9.73 -2.58 6.70
CA TYR A 191 10.57 -3.40 7.59
C TYR A 191 11.66 -4.17 6.83
N ASP A 192 11.31 -4.74 5.67
CA ASP A 192 12.25 -5.51 4.86
C ASP A 192 13.17 -4.63 4.02
N ALA A 193 12.61 -3.62 3.36
CA ALA A 193 13.34 -2.87 2.34
C ALA A 193 14.15 -1.71 2.91
N VAL A 194 13.75 -1.12 4.03
CA VAL A 194 14.25 0.21 4.46
C VAL A 194 14.73 0.24 5.91
N ALA A 195 14.07 -0.48 6.83
CA ALA A 195 14.28 -0.30 8.26
C ALA A 195 15.73 -0.58 8.70
N ASP A 196 16.35 0.42 9.31
CA ASP A 196 17.65 0.32 9.96
C ASP A 196 17.54 -0.32 11.36
N ALA A 197 18.69 -0.59 11.99
CA ALA A 197 18.74 -1.18 13.33
C ALA A 197 17.97 -0.36 14.39
N ASN A 198 17.87 0.97 14.24
CA ASN A 198 17.21 1.86 15.19
C ASN A 198 15.68 1.74 15.17
N VAL A 199 15.10 1.47 14.00
CA VAL A 199 13.64 1.35 13.81
C VAL A 199 13.19 -0.11 13.82
N LYS A 200 14.05 -1.06 13.44
CA LYS A 200 13.64 -2.45 13.19
C LYS A 200 12.97 -3.11 14.41
N SER A 201 13.53 -2.96 15.61
CA SER A 201 12.97 -3.57 16.82
C SER A 201 11.61 -2.98 17.21
N SER A 202 11.46 -1.65 17.19
CA SER A 202 10.19 -1.00 17.53
C SER A 202 9.12 -1.30 16.47
N LEU A 203 9.50 -1.33 15.20
CA LEU A 203 8.62 -1.70 14.10
C LEU A 203 8.18 -3.16 14.19
N PHE A 204 9.09 -4.09 14.48
CA PHE A 204 8.75 -5.50 14.70
C PHE A 204 7.71 -5.67 15.81
N ASN A 205 7.91 -4.98 16.94
CA ASN A 205 6.96 -5.03 18.05
C ASN A 205 5.60 -4.45 17.70
N MET A 206 5.56 -3.36 16.92
CA MET A 206 4.32 -2.78 16.39
C MET A 206 3.60 -3.78 15.47
N LEU A 207 4.31 -4.36 14.50
CA LEU A 207 3.76 -5.37 13.59
C LEU A 207 3.22 -6.57 14.35
N LYS A 208 3.98 -7.09 15.32
CA LYS A 208 3.56 -8.21 16.18
C LYS A 208 2.22 -7.95 16.86
N LYS A 209 2.05 -6.77 17.48
CA LYS A 209 0.78 -6.39 18.11
C LYS A 209 -0.34 -6.23 17.09
N GLY A 210 -0.05 -5.59 15.96
CA GLY A 210 -1.03 -5.36 14.90
C GLY A 210 -1.56 -6.66 14.31
N TYR A 211 -0.66 -7.59 13.96
CA TYR A 211 -1.07 -8.88 13.41
C TYR A 211 -1.74 -9.79 14.45
N ALA A 212 -1.36 -9.71 15.73
CA ALA A 212 -2.10 -10.38 16.80
C ALA A 212 -3.55 -9.87 16.88
N TRP A 213 -3.74 -8.54 16.85
CA TRP A 213 -5.08 -7.94 16.83
C TRP A 213 -5.87 -8.32 15.57
N LEU A 214 -5.24 -8.28 14.38
CA LEU A 214 -5.88 -8.64 13.12
C LEU A 214 -6.28 -10.12 13.10
N GLN A 215 -5.49 -11.00 13.71
CA GLN A 215 -5.79 -12.42 13.81
C GLN A 215 -7.12 -12.69 14.53
N GLU A 216 -7.42 -11.95 15.60
CA GLU A 216 -8.68 -12.07 16.33
C GLU A 216 -9.91 -11.71 15.47
N ARG A 217 -9.70 -11.02 14.35
CA ARG A 217 -10.76 -10.64 13.40
C ARG A 217 -11.00 -11.68 12.31
N VAL A 218 -10.13 -12.66 12.15
CA VAL A 218 -10.36 -13.74 11.18
C VAL A 218 -11.16 -14.85 11.87
N ARG A 219 -12.41 -15.01 11.45
CA ARG A 219 -13.33 -16.00 12.06
C ARG A 219 -12.93 -17.43 11.76
N SER A 220 -13.61 -18.36 12.44
CA SER A 220 -13.41 -19.81 12.25
C SER A 220 -13.66 -20.28 10.82
N ASP A 221 -14.53 -19.61 10.06
CA ASP A 221 -14.83 -19.86 8.64
C ASP A 221 -13.96 -19.05 7.66
N GLY A 222 -13.05 -18.22 8.17
CA GLY A 222 -12.17 -17.36 7.37
C GLY A 222 -12.77 -16.02 6.99
N THR A 223 -14.05 -15.75 7.29
CA THR A 223 -14.60 -14.40 7.10
C THR A 223 -13.95 -13.41 8.07
N ILE A 224 -13.83 -12.16 7.64
CA ILE A 224 -13.25 -11.09 8.46
C ILE A 224 -14.38 -10.38 9.23
N ASP A 225 -14.23 -10.31 10.55
CA ASP A 225 -15.12 -9.56 11.43
C ASP A 225 -14.81 -8.07 11.40
N VAL A 226 -15.65 -7.32 10.69
CA VAL A 226 -15.57 -5.86 10.57
C VAL A 226 -16.47 -5.11 11.54
N THR A 227 -17.10 -5.80 12.49
CA THR A 227 -17.98 -5.17 13.50
C THR A 227 -17.24 -4.08 14.26
N GLY A 228 -17.80 -2.87 14.27
CA GLY A 228 -17.21 -1.69 14.90
C GLY A 228 -16.19 -0.93 14.04
N SER A 229 -15.94 -1.36 12.80
CA SER A 229 -15.07 -0.62 11.88
C SER A 229 -15.66 0.75 11.55
N THR A 230 -14.81 1.78 11.56
CA THR A 230 -15.22 3.18 11.36
C THR A 230 -15.44 3.56 9.89
N ARG A 231 -15.09 2.69 8.91
CA ARG A 231 -15.17 3.03 7.48
C ARG A 231 -15.76 1.90 6.62
N VAL A 232 -15.24 0.68 6.74
CA VAL A 232 -15.65 -0.50 5.95
C VAL A 232 -16.66 -1.35 6.72
N GLY A 233 -17.63 -1.95 6.02
CA GLY A 233 -18.58 -2.89 6.62
C GLY A 233 -19.86 -2.27 7.20
N ALA A 234 -19.92 -0.95 7.35
CA ALA A 234 -21.11 -0.22 7.83
C ALA A 234 -21.87 0.55 6.73
N THR A 235 -21.61 0.29 5.44
CA THR A 235 -22.10 1.09 4.28
C THR A 235 -21.69 2.57 4.27
N GLN A 236 -20.71 2.97 5.10
CA GLN A 236 -20.42 4.38 5.40
C GLN A 236 -19.54 5.11 4.36
N GLU A 237 -18.71 4.41 3.57
CA GLU A 237 -17.82 5.04 2.59
C GLU A 237 -17.95 4.44 1.18
N LEU A 238 -18.02 5.32 0.18
CA LEU A 238 -17.94 4.98 -1.24
C LEU A 238 -16.48 5.03 -1.73
N SER A 239 -16.17 4.18 -2.70
CA SER A 239 -14.93 4.19 -3.48
C SER A 239 -14.97 5.31 -4.52
N ARG A 240 -13.84 5.59 -5.20
CA ARG A 240 -13.75 6.65 -6.23
C ARG A 240 -14.72 6.46 -7.41
N ASN A 241 -15.20 5.24 -7.64
CA ASN A 241 -16.18 4.89 -8.66
C ASN A 241 -17.63 4.84 -8.11
N ASN A 242 -17.90 5.44 -6.94
CA ASN A 242 -19.19 5.45 -6.24
C ASN A 242 -19.74 4.07 -5.84
N THR A 243 -18.89 3.04 -5.76
CA THR A 243 -19.30 1.74 -5.21
C THR A 243 -18.98 1.64 -3.71
N PRO A 244 -19.83 1.00 -2.88
CA PRO A 244 -19.52 0.79 -1.46
C PRO A 244 -18.16 0.11 -1.28
N LYS A 245 -17.34 0.63 -0.37
CA LYS A 245 -16.07 -0.01 -0.02
C LYS A 245 -16.33 -1.40 0.55
N ARG A 246 -15.51 -2.36 0.11
CA ARG A 246 -15.58 -3.76 0.52
C ARG A 246 -14.38 -4.09 1.40
N VAL A 247 -14.52 -5.17 2.17
CA VAL A 247 -13.41 -5.74 2.92
C VAL A 247 -12.30 -6.18 1.97
N ASP A 248 -11.06 -5.78 2.26
CA ASP A 248 -9.90 -6.09 1.44
C ASP A 248 -9.25 -7.42 1.86
N TYR A 249 -9.78 -8.51 1.33
CA TYR A 249 -9.26 -9.85 1.57
C TYR A 249 -7.87 -10.08 0.95
N SER A 250 -7.57 -9.41 -0.17
CA SER A 250 -6.28 -9.56 -0.87
C SER A 250 -5.14 -8.98 -0.05
N VAL A 251 -5.30 -7.74 0.43
CA VAL A 251 -4.30 -7.10 1.29
C VAL A 251 -4.19 -7.82 2.63
N THR A 252 -5.30 -8.30 3.20
CA THR A 252 -5.28 -9.11 4.43
C THR A 252 -4.48 -10.39 4.25
N TYR A 253 -4.73 -11.14 3.16
CA TYR A 253 -3.94 -12.33 2.80
C TYR A 253 -2.45 -12.01 2.69
N ARG A 254 -2.10 -10.99 1.88
CA ARG A 254 -0.70 -10.63 1.64
C ARG A 254 0.00 -10.18 2.92
N GLY A 255 -0.67 -9.36 3.73
CA GLY A 255 -0.14 -8.91 5.01
C GLY A 255 0.12 -10.06 5.97
N LEU A 256 -0.85 -10.96 6.17
CA LEU A 256 -0.70 -12.12 7.06
C LEU A 256 0.39 -13.06 6.58
N TYR A 257 0.42 -13.35 5.28
CA TYR A 257 1.44 -14.23 4.70
C TYR A 257 2.83 -13.60 4.84
N HIS A 258 2.98 -12.31 4.54
CA HIS A 258 4.24 -11.59 4.71
C HIS A 258 4.70 -11.59 6.16
N TRP A 259 3.78 -11.36 7.11
CA TRP A 259 4.10 -11.43 8.52
C TRP A 259 4.57 -12.82 8.97
N SER A 260 4.05 -13.90 8.39
CA SER A 260 4.55 -15.26 8.68
C SER A 260 6.04 -15.41 8.35
N LEU A 261 6.52 -14.73 7.29
CA LEU A 261 7.92 -14.73 6.89
C LEU A 261 8.78 -13.88 7.85
N ILE A 262 8.29 -12.69 8.21
CA ILE A 262 9.00 -11.78 9.13
C ILE A 262 9.10 -12.37 10.55
N SER A 263 7.99 -12.91 11.06
CA SER A 263 7.88 -13.45 12.42
C SER A 263 8.38 -14.88 12.55
N GLN A 264 8.54 -15.59 11.42
CA GLN A 264 8.83 -17.03 11.36
C GLN A 264 7.77 -17.89 12.04
N ASP A 265 6.53 -17.38 12.14
CA ASP A 265 5.38 -18.11 12.68
C ASP A 265 4.48 -18.59 11.52
N PRO A 266 4.52 -19.89 11.17
CA PRO A 266 3.76 -20.44 10.04
C PRO A 266 2.24 -20.39 10.28
N SER A 267 1.77 -20.22 11.52
CA SER A 267 0.33 -20.10 11.80
C SER A 267 -0.31 -18.91 11.09
N TYR A 268 0.46 -17.85 10.81
CA TYR A 268 -0.01 -16.70 10.05
C TYR A 268 -0.14 -16.97 8.54
N ALA A 269 0.68 -17.85 7.95
CA ALA A 269 0.49 -18.28 6.57
C ALA A 269 -0.82 -19.09 6.42
N GLU A 270 -1.15 -19.85 7.46
CA GLU A 270 -2.33 -20.70 7.52
C GLU A 270 -3.57 -19.83 7.66
N LEU A 271 -3.46 -18.81 8.53
CA LEU A 271 -4.47 -17.79 8.71
C LEU A 271 -4.68 -16.95 7.45
N ALA A 272 -3.62 -16.62 6.71
CA ALA A 272 -3.71 -15.94 5.43
C ALA A 272 -4.56 -16.76 4.44
N ARG A 273 -4.19 -18.02 4.21
CA ARG A 273 -4.93 -18.93 3.31
C ARG A 273 -6.39 -19.07 3.72
N LYS A 274 -6.66 -19.15 5.03
CA LYS A 274 -8.00 -19.20 5.59
C LYS A 274 -8.80 -17.92 5.31
N ALA A 275 -8.21 -16.75 5.57
CA ALA A 275 -8.83 -15.47 5.28
C ALA A 275 -9.19 -15.36 3.79
N PHE A 276 -8.26 -15.71 2.90
CA PHE A 276 -8.49 -15.69 1.45
C PHE A 276 -9.65 -16.60 1.03
N ALA A 277 -9.74 -17.81 1.58
CA ALA A 277 -10.88 -18.71 1.33
C ALA A 277 -12.22 -18.12 1.80
N GLY A 278 -12.21 -17.37 2.91
CA GLY A 278 -13.38 -16.68 3.47
C GLY A 278 -13.97 -15.60 2.56
N GLU A 279 -13.21 -15.08 1.59
CA GLU A 279 -13.71 -14.08 0.64
C GLU A 279 -14.93 -14.58 -0.13
N LYS A 280 -14.93 -15.86 -0.51
CA LYS A 280 -16.06 -16.47 -1.24
C LYS A 280 -17.34 -16.41 -0.40
N ILE A 281 -17.24 -16.77 0.88
CA ILE A 281 -18.37 -16.77 1.83
C ILE A 281 -18.90 -15.34 1.98
N TYR A 282 -18.00 -14.37 2.20
CA TYR A 282 -18.38 -12.95 2.30
C TYR A 282 -19.10 -12.45 1.05
N ARG A 283 -18.62 -12.80 -0.15
CA ARG A 283 -19.26 -12.41 -1.42
C ARG A 283 -20.65 -13.04 -1.59
N GLU A 284 -20.83 -14.27 -1.13
CA GLU A 284 -22.15 -14.94 -1.15
C GLU A 284 -23.13 -14.29 -0.16
N GLN A 285 -22.68 -13.91 1.04
CA GLN A 285 -23.49 -13.19 2.03
C GLN A 285 -23.95 -11.82 1.50
N LEU A 286 -23.06 -11.08 0.84
CA LEU A 286 -23.41 -9.81 0.22
C LEU A 286 -24.50 -9.97 -0.85
N ARG A 287 -24.39 -10.98 -1.72
CA ARG A 287 -25.39 -11.24 -2.78
C ARG A 287 -26.77 -11.61 -2.23
N ARG A 288 -26.84 -12.23 -1.05
CA ARG A 288 -28.11 -12.58 -0.39
C ARG A 288 -28.76 -11.38 0.30
N SER A 289 -27.98 -10.33 0.56
CA SER A 289 -28.42 -9.12 1.28
C SER A 289 -28.73 -7.94 0.36
N SER A 290 -28.57 -8.12 -0.96
CA SER A 290 -28.83 -7.14 -2.03
C SER A 290 -30.02 -7.55 -2.88
#